data_AF-A0A7S3ADM8-F1
#
_entry.id   AF-A0A7S3ADM8-F1
#
_cell.length_a   1.000
_cell.length_b   1.000
_cell.length_c   1.000
_cell.angle_alpha   90.00
_cell.angle_beta   90.00
_cell.angle_gamma   90.00
#
_symmetry.space_group_name_H-M   'P 1'
#
loop_
_entity.id
_entity.type
_entity.pdbx_description
1 polymer ?
#
loop_
_entity_poly.entity_id
_entity_poly.type
_entity_poly.pdbx_seq_one_letter_code
_entity_poly.pdbx_strand_id
1 'polypeptide(L)'
;ALGMHSDTSIFCRFDKFNLKYNPLGDGKLREIFLKTDNMLGGRYFAEITKELFDDLEESKYQNAEFRISIYGRTISEWDSLAKWITSHKLYSDNNRWLIQVPRLYGMYQEKKMLRTFGEMLDNIFLPLFQVTADPTSHPELHLMLQQVR
;
A
#
# COMPACT_ATOMS: atom_id res chain seq x y z
N ALA A 1 -1.90 -14.56 -24.54
CA ALA A 1 -2.72 -15.10 -23.44
C ALA A 1 -1.92 -15.01 -22.14
N LEU A 2 -2.21 -14.00 -21.32
CA LEU A 2 -1.51 -13.75 -20.06
C LEU A 2 -1.81 -14.89 -19.07
N GLY A 3 -0.81 -15.74 -18.83
CA GLY A 3 -0.93 -17.02 -18.13
C GLY A 3 -1.15 -16.90 -16.63
N MET A 4 -2.33 -16.44 -16.23
CA MET A 4 -2.76 -16.45 -14.84
C MET A 4 -3.59 -17.71 -14.56
N HIS A 5 -2.93 -18.82 -14.23
CA HIS A 5 -3.61 -19.98 -13.64
C HIS A 5 -3.55 -19.89 -12.11
N SER A 6 -4.70 -20.00 -11.46
CA SER A 6 -4.84 -20.11 -10.01
C SER A 6 -4.68 -21.58 -9.62
N ASP A 7 -3.50 -21.95 -9.13
CA ASP A 7 -3.22 -23.28 -8.62
C ASP A 7 -3.23 -23.25 -7.08
N THR A 8 -3.81 -24.27 -6.46
CA THR A 8 -4.05 -24.39 -5.00
C THR A 8 -2.76 -24.46 -4.15
N SER A 9 -1.58 -24.49 -4.79
CA SER A 9 -0.26 -24.56 -4.15
C SER A 9 0.34 -23.22 -3.69
N ILE A 10 -0.45 -22.13 -3.69
CA ILE A 10 0.01 -20.75 -3.44
C ILE A 10 -0.03 -20.36 -1.95
N PHE A 11 -0.70 -21.14 -1.10
CA PHE A 11 -0.64 -20.93 0.34
C PHE A 11 0.76 -21.31 0.87
N CYS A 12 1.47 -20.31 1.43
CA CYS A 12 2.75 -20.39 2.15
C CYS A 12 4.08 -20.18 1.39
N ARG A 13 4.10 -19.74 0.11
CA ARG A 13 5.36 -19.49 -0.63
C ARG A 13 5.41 -18.10 -1.29
N PHE A 14 5.95 -17.12 -0.56
CA PHE A 14 6.08 -15.70 -0.96
C PHE A 14 6.97 -15.51 -2.21
N ASP A 15 7.88 -16.45 -2.47
CA ASP A 15 8.72 -16.57 -3.66
C ASP A 15 7.88 -16.75 -4.94
N LYS A 16 6.79 -17.53 -4.92
CA LYS A 16 5.88 -17.67 -6.06
C LYS A 16 4.95 -16.46 -6.25
N PHE A 17 4.66 -15.72 -5.19
CA PHE A 17 3.89 -14.46 -5.27
C PHE A 17 4.66 -13.37 -6.02
N ASN A 18 5.95 -13.21 -5.73
CA ASN A 18 6.80 -12.23 -6.41
C ASN A 18 6.99 -12.51 -7.91
N LEU A 19 7.00 -13.78 -8.32
CA LEU A 19 7.11 -14.19 -9.73
C LEU A 19 5.82 -13.93 -10.54
N LYS A 20 4.64 -13.98 -9.92
CA LYS A 20 3.35 -13.83 -10.62
C LYS A 20 2.96 -12.37 -10.94
N TYR A 21 3.53 -11.40 -10.23
CA TYR A 21 3.36 -9.96 -10.50
C TYR A 21 4.52 -9.36 -11.31
N ASN A 22 5.33 -10.21 -11.94
CA ASN A 22 6.44 -9.80 -12.78
C ASN A 22 6.14 -10.19 -14.23
N PRO A 23 5.30 -9.41 -14.96
CA PRO A 23 4.79 -9.83 -16.27
C PRO A 23 5.89 -10.02 -17.34
N LEU A 24 7.12 -9.54 -17.09
CA LEU A 24 8.24 -9.59 -18.04
C LEU A 24 9.61 -9.93 -17.42
N GLY A 25 9.68 -10.27 -16.13
CA GLY A 25 10.95 -10.62 -15.47
C GLY A 25 11.82 -9.43 -15.04
N ASP A 26 11.50 -8.19 -15.42
CA ASP A 26 12.19 -6.99 -14.94
C ASP A 26 11.39 -6.28 -13.83
N GLY A 27 11.92 -6.31 -12.61
CA GLY A 27 11.32 -5.66 -11.43
C GLY A 27 11.15 -4.14 -11.57
N LYS A 28 11.83 -3.51 -12.54
CA LYS A 28 11.72 -2.08 -12.83
C LYS A 28 10.33 -1.66 -13.29
N LEU A 29 9.65 -2.46 -14.12
CA LEU A 29 8.30 -2.10 -14.60
C LEU A 29 7.28 -2.16 -13.45
N ARG A 30 7.40 -3.15 -12.57
CA ARG A 30 6.58 -3.20 -11.35
C ARG A 30 6.83 -1.99 -10.46
N GLU A 31 8.07 -1.54 -10.35
CA GLU A 31 8.42 -0.34 -9.58
C GLU A 31 7.86 0.94 -10.20
N ILE A 32 7.84 1.06 -11.52
CA ILE A 32 7.31 2.23 -12.21
C ILE A 32 5.77 2.27 -12.13
N PHE A 33 5.09 1.14 -12.36
CA PHE A 33 3.62 1.11 -12.50
C PHE A 33 2.85 0.71 -11.26
N LEU A 34 3.44 -0.05 -10.32
CA LEU A 34 2.71 -0.69 -9.21
C LEU A 34 3.29 -0.36 -7.83
N LYS A 35 4.19 0.62 -7.72
CA LYS A 35 4.63 1.16 -6.42
C LYS A 35 4.18 2.61 -6.26
N THR A 36 3.79 2.93 -5.02
CA THR A 36 3.49 4.29 -4.57
C THR A 36 4.75 5.14 -4.42
N ASP A 37 5.82 4.54 -3.91
CA ASP A 37 7.12 5.17 -3.72
C ASP A 37 8.04 4.83 -4.89
N ASN A 38 8.10 5.75 -5.86
CA ASN A 38 9.00 5.69 -7.00
C ASN A 38 9.51 7.09 -7.37
N MET A 39 10.47 7.19 -8.29
CA MET A 39 11.05 8.48 -8.71
C MET A 39 10.02 9.48 -9.28
N LEU A 40 8.88 8.99 -9.76
CA LEU A 40 7.78 9.79 -10.32
C LEU A 40 6.65 9.99 -9.30
N GLY A 41 6.88 9.70 -8.02
CA GLY A 41 5.90 9.86 -6.94
C GLY A 41 4.64 9.01 -7.10
N GLY A 42 4.75 7.84 -7.74
CA GLY A 42 3.63 6.91 -7.90
C GLY A 42 2.57 7.36 -8.92
N ARG A 43 2.90 8.29 -9.82
CA ARG A 43 1.95 8.88 -10.79
C ARG A 43 1.19 7.84 -11.60
N TYR A 44 1.88 6.89 -12.22
CA TYR A 44 1.24 5.88 -13.07
C TYR A 44 0.33 4.94 -12.27
N PHE A 45 0.74 4.59 -11.05
CA PHE A 45 -0.08 3.75 -10.19
C PHE A 45 -1.36 4.49 -9.77
N ALA A 46 -1.25 5.79 -9.50
CA ALA A 46 -2.41 6.63 -9.17
C ALA A 46 -3.36 6.79 -10.36
N GLU A 47 -2.82 6.97 -11.57
CA GLU A 47 -3.61 7.09 -12.81
C GLU A 47 -4.45 5.83 -13.07
N ILE A 48 -3.83 4.65 -12.99
CA ILE A 48 -4.54 3.36 -13.12
C ILE A 48 -5.59 3.21 -12.02
N THR A 49 -5.26 3.56 -10.78
CA THR A 49 -6.21 3.45 -9.66
C THR A 49 -7.41 4.38 -9.87
N LYS A 50 -7.20 5.54 -10.47
CA LYS A 50 -8.26 6.50 -10.74
C LYS A 50 -9.21 6.02 -11.83
N GLU A 51 -8.70 5.43 -12.91
CA GLU A 51 -9.55 4.78 -13.92
C GLU A 51 -10.42 3.68 -13.29
N LEU A 52 -9.86 2.89 -12.37
CA LEU A 52 -10.63 1.88 -11.63
C LEU A 52 -11.72 2.49 -10.73
N PHE A 53 -11.51 3.68 -10.19
CA PHE A 53 -12.53 4.39 -9.43
C PHE A 53 -13.65 4.91 -10.33
N ASP A 54 -13.31 5.46 -11.49
CA ASP A 54 -14.29 5.92 -12.47
C ASP A 54 -15.20 4.76 -12.93
N ASP A 55 -14.62 3.57 -13.18
CA ASP A 55 -15.36 2.34 -13.52
C ASP A 55 -16.27 1.86 -12.36
N LEU A 56 -15.78 1.94 -11.12
CA LEU A 56 -16.55 1.58 -9.93
C LEU A 56 -17.70 2.55 -9.68
N GLU A 57 -17.54 3.83 -10.00
CA GLU A 57 -18.57 4.86 -9.86
C GLU A 57 -19.67 4.72 -10.92
N GLU A 58 -19.32 4.28 -12.14
CA GLU A 58 -20.31 3.93 -13.17
C GLU A 58 -21.18 2.74 -12.72
N SER A 59 -20.59 1.80 -11.99
CA SER A 59 -21.26 0.62 -11.44
C SER A 59 -21.85 0.85 -10.05
N LYS A 60 -23.02 1.51 -9.97
CA LYS A 60 -23.70 1.90 -8.70
C LYS A 60 -23.78 0.86 -7.57
N TYR A 61 -23.80 -0.44 -7.90
CA TYR A 61 -23.94 -1.52 -6.91
C TYR A 61 -22.66 -2.31 -6.65
N GLN A 62 -21.54 -1.90 -7.26
CA GLN A 62 -20.25 -2.52 -7.05
C GLN A 62 -19.47 -1.71 -6.02
N ASN A 63 -18.99 -2.39 -4.99
CA ASN A 63 -18.11 -1.82 -3.99
C ASN A 63 -16.81 -2.62 -3.95
N ALA A 64 -15.71 -1.95 -3.64
CA ALA A 64 -14.39 -2.55 -3.51
C ALA A 64 -13.72 -2.18 -2.18
N GLU A 65 -12.85 -3.07 -1.71
CA GLU A 65 -11.98 -2.82 -0.57
C GLU A 65 -10.54 -3.04 -1.00
N PHE A 66 -9.92 -2.00 -1.55
CA PHE A 66 -8.52 -2.08 -2.00
C PHE A 66 -7.55 -2.15 -0.82
N ARG A 67 -6.55 -3.01 -0.95
CA ARG A 67 -5.54 -3.23 0.08
C ARG A 67 -4.24 -2.56 -0.30
N ILE A 68 -3.69 -1.80 0.63
CA ILE A 68 -2.38 -1.16 0.50
C ILE A 68 -1.48 -1.59 1.64
N SER A 69 -0.23 -1.91 1.32
CA SER A 69 0.69 -2.47 2.31
C SER A 69 1.56 -1.41 2.96
N ILE A 70 1.69 -1.48 4.27
CA ILE A 70 2.68 -0.75 5.07
C ILE A 70 3.63 -1.76 5.68
N TYR A 71 4.92 -1.56 5.46
CA TYR A 71 5.96 -2.52 5.83
C TYR A 71 6.54 -2.25 7.23
N GLY A 72 6.41 -1.03 7.77
CA GLY A 72 6.90 -0.69 9.10
C GLY A 72 8.42 -0.57 9.16
N ARG A 73 9.07 -0.27 8.03
CA ARG A 73 10.54 -0.14 7.95
C ARG A 73 11.03 1.21 8.45
N THR A 74 10.22 2.24 8.24
CA THR A 74 10.53 3.64 8.56
C THR A 74 9.27 4.35 9.00
N ILE A 75 9.39 5.25 9.98
CA ILE A 75 8.25 6.01 10.50
C ILE A 75 7.56 6.89 9.46
N SER A 76 8.32 7.41 8.48
CA SER A 76 7.83 8.28 7.40
C SER A 76 7.00 7.54 6.34
N GLU A 77 6.85 6.22 6.43
CA GLU A 77 6.13 5.42 5.45
C GLU A 77 4.65 5.81 5.38
N TRP A 78 4.05 6.12 6.53
CA TRP A 78 2.69 6.64 6.61
C TRP A 78 2.53 8.00 5.93
N ASP A 79 3.46 8.93 6.17
CA ASP A 79 3.42 10.27 5.58
C ASP A 79 3.57 10.22 4.07
N SER A 80 4.52 9.42 3.56
CA SER A 80 4.70 9.22 2.12
C SER A 80 3.44 8.64 1.47
N LEU A 81 2.79 7.69 2.15
CA LEU A 81 1.57 7.07 1.64
C LEU A 81 0.38 8.04 1.66
N ALA A 82 0.19 8.76 2.76
CA ALA A 82 -0.86 9.77 2.91
C ALA A 82 -0.71 10.89 1.88
N LYS A 83 0.52 11.34 1.66
CA LYS A 83 0.85 12.31 0.61
C LYS A 83 0.49 11.80 -0.77
N TRP A 84 0.82 10.55 -1.09
CA TRP A 84 0.47 9.92 -2.37
C TRP A 84 -1.04 9.90 -2.61
N ILE A 85 -1.84 9.48 -1.61
CA ILE A 85 -3.31 9.43 -1.72
C ILE A 85 -3.91 10.84 -1.87
N THR A 86 -3.44 11.79 -1.05
CA THR A 86 -3.98 13.16 -1.01
C THR A 86 -3.62 13.95 -2.27
N SER A 87 -2.37 13.88 -2.70
CA SER A 87 -1.89 14.59 -3.90
C SER A 87 -2.59 14.15 -5.18
N HIS A 88 -2.88 12.85 -5.31
CA HIS A 88 -3.55 12.29 -6.49
C HIS A 88 -5.08 12.23 -6.35
N LYS A 89 -5.64 12.63 -5.20
CA LYS A 89 -7.07 12.62 -4.88
C LYS A 89 -7.71 11.24 -5.08
N LEU A 90 -7.08 10.21 -4.54
CA LEU A 90 -7.51 8.81 -4.69
C LEU A 90 -8.65 8.46 -3.72
N TYR A 91 -9.83 9.03 -3.98
CA TYR A 91 -11.03 8.86 -3.19
C TYR A 91 -12.21 8.48 -4.10
N SER A 92 -13.04 7.55 -3.63
CA SER A 92 -14.29 7.16 -4.28
C SER A 92 -15.26 6.67 -3.21
N ASP A 93 -16.55 6.94 -3.37
CA ASP A 93 -17.58 6.50 -2.41
C ASP A 93 -17.75 4.98 -2.40
N ASN A 94 -17.45 4.33 -3.53
CA ASN A 94 -17.61 2.89 -3.73
C ASN A 94 -16.36 2.09 -3.35
N ASN A 95 -15.27 2.75 -2.93
CA ASN A 95 -14.04 2.08 -2.50
C ASN A 95 -13.60 2.49 -1.08
N ARG A 96 -13.16 1.51 -0.30
CA ARG A 96 -12.50 1.73 0.99
C ARG A 96 -11.09 1.14 0.99
N TRP A 97 -10.15 1.86 1.58
CA TRP A 97 -8.77 1.41 1.69
C TRP A 97 -8.58 0.59 2.97
N LEU A 98 -8.02 -0.61 2.82
CA LEU A 98 -7.58 -1.48 3.92
C LEU A 98 -6.06 -1.46 4.02
N ILE A 99 -5.56 -1.22 5.23
CA ILE A 99 -4.12 -1.25 5.49
C ILE A 99 -3.69 -2.68 5.81
N GLN A 100 -2.80 -3.20 4.97
CA GLN A 100 -2.19 -4.50 5.15
C GLN A 100 -0.80 -4.33 5.77
N VAL A 101 -0.52 -5.08 6.84
CA VAL A 101 0.81 -5.13 7.45
C VAL A 101 1.41 -6.53 7.24
N PRO A 102 2.36 -6.70 6.31
CA PRO A 102 3.02 -7.99 6.10
C PRO A 102 3.88 -8.40 7.30
N ARG A 103 3.77 -9.66 7.72
CA ARG A 103 4.56 -10.25 8.84
C ARG A 103 5.99 -10.63 8.38
N LEU A 104 6.77 -9.64 7.96
CA LEU A 104 8.10 -9.82 7.36
C LEU A 104 9.27 -9.52 8.32
N TYR A 105 9.01 -9.38 9.62
CA TYR A 105 10.02 -9.04 10.62
C TYR A 105 11.27 -9.94 10.57
N GLY A 106 11.10 -11.26 10.43
CA GLY A 106 12.24 -12.19 10.36
C GLY A 106 13.22 -11.83 9.25
N MET A 107 12.73 -11.43 8.06
CA MET A 107 13.57 -11.00 6.95
C MET A 107 14.25 -9.65 7.23
N TYR A 108 13.59 -8.74 7.95
CA TYR A 108 14.17 -7.43 8.31
C TYR A 108 15.26 -7.56 9.36
N GLN A 109 15.11 -8.50 10.30
CA GLN A 109 16.11 -8.81 11.31
C GLN A 109 17.36 -9.44 10.67
N GLU A 110 17.20 -10.41 9.76
CA GLU A 110 18.31 -11.01 9.01
C GLU A 110 19.11 -9.96 8.22
N LYS A 111 18.40 -9.00 7.60
CA LYS A 111 19.00 -7.89 6.83
C LYS A 111 19.51 -6.74 7.72
N LYS A 112 19.40 -6.85 9.05
CA LYS A 112 19.78 -5.80 10.02
C LYS A 112 19.14 -4.44 9.73
N MET A 113 17.94 -4.43 9.13
CA MET A 113 17.20 -3.20 8.84
C MET A 113 16.48 -2.67 10.08
N LEU A 114 16.06 -3.56 10.98
CA LEU A 114 15.43 -3.25 12.26
C LEU A 114 16.16 -4.01 13.37
N ARG A 115 16.34 -3.39 14.53
CA ARG A 115 17.04 -3.99 15.67
C ARG A 115 16.10 -4.83 16.52
N THR A 116 14.85 -4.38 16.68
CA THR A 116 13.85 -5.05 17.51
C THR A 116 12.47 -5.03 16.86
N PHE A 117 11.60 -5.94 17.28
CA PHE A 117 10.20 -5.93 16.84
C PHE A 117 9.45 -4.70 17.37
N GLY A 118 9.87 -4.15 18.52
CA GLY A 118 9.35 -2.90 19.05
C GLY A 118 9.50 -1.75 18.07
N GLU A 119 10.68 -1.59 17.45
CA GLU A 119 10.90 -0.56 16.42
C GLU A 119 9.94 -0.70 15.22
N MET A 120 9.62 -1.93 14.80
CA MET A 120 8.63 -2.17 13.75
C MET A 120 7.23 -1.70 14.17
N LEU A 121 6.83 -2.02 15.40
CA LEU A 121 5.53 -1.61 15.95
C LEU A 121 5.46 -0.09 16.13
N ASP A 122 6.54 0.53 16.62
CA ASP A 122 6.62 1.97 16.78
C ASP A 122 6.47 2.67 15.42
N ASN A 123 7.16 2.20 14.38
CA ASN A 123 7.02 2.75 13.03
C ASN A 123 5.59 2.65 12.47
N ILE A 124 4.82 1.64 12.88
CA ILE A 124 3.45 1.42 12.39
C ILE A 124 2.43 2.20 13.21
N PHE A 125 2.51 2.13 14.54
CA PHE A 125 1.45 2.62 15.41
C PHE A 125 1.71 4.00 15.99
N LEU A 126 2.97 4.43 16.15
CA LEU A 126 3.28 5.74 16.72
C LEU A 126 2.70 6.90 15.88
N PRO A 127 2.84 6.93 14.54
CA PRO A 127 2.23 8.00 13.72
C PRO A 127 0.71 8.03 13.85
N LEU A 128 0.07 6.86 13.95
CA LEU A 128 -1.39 6.77 14.12
C LEU A 128 -1.84 7.37 15.45
N PHE A 129 -1.12 7.09 16.54
CA PHE A 129 -1.41 7.67 17.84
C PHE A 129 -1.15 9.18 17.87
N GLN A 130 -0.07 9.65 17.24
CA GLN A 130 0.25 11.07 17.15
C GLN A 130 -0.85 11.85 16.41
N VAL A 131 -1.32 11.34 15.27
CA VAL A 131 -2.42 11.97 14.52
C VAL A 131 -3.74 11.93 15.25
N THR A 132 -4.00 10.86 15.99
CA THR A 132 -5.23 10.74 16.79
C THR A 132 -5.22 11.73 17.95
N ALA A 133 -4.06 11.98 18.56
CA ALA A 133 -3.90 12.94 19.65
C ALA A 133 -3.90 14.40 19.16
N ASP A 134 -3.22 14.69 18.05
CA ASP A 134 -3.15 16.02 17.43
C ASP A 134 -3.28 15.90 15.90
N PRO A 135 -4.46 16.22 15.33
CA PRO A 135 -4.68 16.18 13.88
C PRO A 135 -3.76 17.11 13.07
N THR A 136 -3.16 18.12 13.70
CA THR A 136 -2.26 19.06 13.01
C THR A 136 -0.85 18.52 12.83
N SER A 137 -0.48 17.46 13.55
CA SER A 137 0.83 16.83 13.47
C SER A 137 1.11 16.23 12.09
N HIS A 138 0.14 15.52 11.51
CA HIS A 138 0.20 14.98 10.15
C HIS A 138 -1.16 15.20 9.45
N PRO A 139 -1.38 16.36 8.82
CA PRO A 139 -2.71 16.72 8.27
C PRO A 139 -3.11 15.82 7.10
N GLU A 140 -2.17 15.43 6.24
CA GLU A 140 -2.44 14.53 5.10
C GLU A 140 -2.80 13.12 5.58
N LEU A 141 -2.13 12.63 6.62
CA LEU A 141 -2.43 11.33 7.23
C LEU A 141 -3.81 11.36 7.89
N HIS A 142 -4.18 12.45 8.57
CA HIS A 142 -5.52 12.60 9.13
C HIS A 142 -6.61 12.50 8.06
N LEU A 143 -6.43 13.19 6.92
CA LEU A 143 -7.38 13.13 5.79
C LEU A 143 -7.46 11.72 5.19
N MET A 144 -6.32 11.04 5.05
CA MET A 144 -6.28 9.65 4.59
C MET A 144 -7.06 8.73 5.55
N LEU A 145 -6.84 8.85 6.87
CA LEU A 145 -7.47 7.99 7.87
C LEU A 145 -8.99 8.17 7.96
N GLN A 146 -9.55 9.30 7.56
CA GLN A 146 -11.00 9.46 7.44
C GLN A 146 -11.61 8.55 6.35
N GLN A 147 -10.79 8.09 5.40
CA GLN A 147 -11.23 7.28 4.26
C GLN A 147 -10.91 5.78 4.43
N VAL A 148 -9.94 5.47 5.30
CA VAL A 148 -9.62 4.13 5.77
C VAL A 148 -10.61 3.77 6.88
N ARG A 149 -11.23 2.58 6.82
CA ARG A 149 -12.16 2.12 7.85
C ARG A 149 -11.73 0.77 8.41
#